data_AF-A0A1B6QAR9-F1
#
_entry.id   AF-A0A1B6QAR9-F1
#
_cell.length_a   1.000
_cell.length_b   1.000
_cell.length_c   1.000
_cell.angle_alpha   90.00
_cell.angle_beta   90.00
_cell.angle_gamma   90.00
#
_symmetry.space_group_name_H-M   'P 1'
#
loop_
_entity.id
_entity.type
_entity.pdbx_description
1 polymer ?
#
loop_
_entity_poly.entity_id
_entity_poly.type
_entity_poly.pdbx_seq_one_letter_code
_entity_poly.pdbx_strand_id
1 'polypeptide(L)'
;MTLGRPGRRPRCGLLLLVAARGPFRTRRRLGTGKKPLPRPLHQPPETLERPTPMDPQQPEPVSYLCGDCGAENTLKPGDVIQCRECGYRILYKKRTRRIVQYEAR
;
A
#
# COMPACT_ATOMS: atom_id res chain seq x y z
N MET A 1 19.23 -50.65 -15.48
CA MET A 1 18.08 -50.21 -14.67
C MET A 1 17.08 -49.57 -15.63
N THR A 2 15.93 -50.22 -15.74
CA THR A 2 14.95 -50.09 -16.82
C THR A 2 14.22 -48.74 -16.84
N LEU A 3 13.84 -48.36 -18.06
CA LEU A 3 13.09 -47.17 -18.48
C LEU A 3 11.72 -47.03 -17.80
N GLY A 4 11.25 -45.79 -17.64
CA GLY A 4 9.85 -45.53 -17.32
C GLY A 4 9.47 -44.06 -17.11
N ARG A 5 9.34 -43.28 -18.20
CA ARG A 5 8.44 -42.10 -18.26
C ARG A 5 7.08 -42.54 -18.83
N PRO A 6 5.96 -42.00 -18.32
CA PRO A 6 4.91 -41.46 -19.18
C PRO A 6 4.40 -40.10 -18.65
N GLY A 7 4.17 -39.05 -19.45
CA GLY A 7 3.08 -38.92 -20.44
C GLY A 7 1.80 -38.47 -19.70
N ARG A 8 1.17 -37.30 -19.94
CA ARG A 8 0.57 -36.85 -21.20
C ARG A 8 0.16 -35.37 -21.09
N ARG A 9 0.49 -34.59 -22.12
CA ARG A 9 -0.30 -33.42 -22.54
C ARG A 9 -1.26 -33.89 -23.64
N PRO A 10 -2.47 -33.35 -23.76
CA PRO A 10 -3.13 -33.23 -25.06
C PRO A 10 -3.13 -31.76 -25.50
N ARG A 11 -2.60 -31.58 -26.70
CA ARG A 11 -2.83 -30.42 -27.57
C ARG A 11 -4.16 -30.61 -28.30
N CYS A 12 -4.63 -29.50 -28.87
CA CYS A 12 -5.40 -29.36 -30.11
C CYS A 12 -6.85 -28.91 -29.94
N GLY A 13 -7.15 -27.81 -30.61
CA GLY A 13 -8.48 -27.23 -30.74
C GLY A 13 -8.45 -25.85 -31.37
N LEU A 14 -7.67 -25.67 -32.45
CA LEU A 14 -7.77 -24.50 -33.32
C LEU A 14 -9.00 -24.69 -34.21
N LEU A 15 -9.97 -23.79 -34.15
CA LEU A 15 -10.88 -23.50 -35.26
C LEU A 15 -11.43 -22.07 -35.15
N LEU A 16 -11.01 -21.22 -36.09
CA LEU A 16 -11.69 -20.00 -36.51
C LEU A 16 -13.11 -20.34 -36.97
N LEU A 17 -14.08 -19.43 -36.79
CA LEU A 17 -14.94 -18.91 -37.89
C LEU A 17 -15.98 -17.85 -37.44
N VAL A 18 -15.99 -16.76 -38.21
CA VAL A 18 -17.06 -15.81 -38.60
C VAL A 18 -17.90 -15.03 -37.57
N ALA A 19 -17.59 -13.73 -37.53
CA ALA A 19 -18.48 -12.61 -37.89
C ALA A 19 -20.01 -12.81 -37.79
N ALA A 20 -20.60 -12.28 -36.72
CA ALA A 20 -21.99 -11.86 -36.70
C ALA A 20 -22.07 -10.33 -36.69
N ARG A 21 -22.39 -9.76 -37.86
CA ARG A 21 -22.86 -8.39 -38.02
C ARG A 21 -24.24 -8.27 -37.35
N GLY A 22 -24.40 -7.37 -36.38
CA GLY A 22 -25.66 -7.10 -35.68
C GLY A 22 -25.68 -5.69 -35.11
N PRO A 23 -26.85 -5.05 -35.02
CA PRO A 23 -27.03 -3.69 -35.51
C PRO A 23 -26.57 -2.59 -34.55
N PHE A 24 -26.09 -1.53 -35.19
CA PHE A 24 -25.93 -0.17 -34.70
C PHE A 24 -27.20 0.31 -33.97
N ARG A 25 -27.34 -0.04 -32.68
CA ARG A 25 -28.36 0.57 -31.81
C ARG A 25 -27.79 1.88 -31.31
N THR A 26 -28.22 2.96 -31.97
CA THR A 26 -28.06 4.34 -31.51
C THR A 26 -28.64 4.47 -30.10
N ARG A 27 -27.77 4.36 -29.10
CA ARG A 27 -28.10 4.75 -27.73
C ARG A 27 -28.31 6.26 -27.73
N ARG A 28 -29.57 6.69 -27.67
CA ARG A 28 -29.95 8.07 -27.39
C ARG A 28 -29.16 8.52 -26.16
N ARG A 29 -28.26 9.50 -26.33
CA ARG A 29 -27.61 10.19 -25.22
C ARG A 29 -28.69 10.98 -24.50
N LEU A 30 -29.17 10.47 -23.36
CA LEU A 30 -29.89 11.31 -22.41
C LEU A 30 -28.85 12.29 -21.87
N GLY A 31 -28.95 13.55 -22.29
CA GLY A 31 -28.09 14.63 -21.86
C GLY A 31 -28.31 14.89 -20.37
N THR A 32 -27.53 14.25 -19.52
CA THR A 32 -27.34 14.74 -18.15
C THR A 32 -26.56 16.04 -18.28
N GLY A 33 -27.25 17.16 -18.07
CA GLY A 33 -26.64 18.48 -17.95
C GLY A 33 -25.52 18.41 -16.93
N LYS A 34 -24.27 18.40 -17.42
CA LYS A 34 -23.10 18.53 -16.58
C LYS A 34 -23.12 19.96 -16.04
N LYS A 35 -23.61 20.12 -14.81
CA LYS A 35 -23.40 21.34 -14.04
C LYS A 35 -21.89 21.66 -14.10
N PRO A 36 -21.47 22.86 -14.52
CA PRO A 36 -20.07 23.22 -14.47
C PRO A 36 -19.60 23.07 -13.02
N LEU A 37 -18.55 22.29 -12.79
CA LEU A 37 -17.85 22.36 -11.51
C LEU A 37 -17.40 23.81 -11.33
N PRO A 38 -17.61 24.44 -10.16
CA PRO A 38 -17.01 25.73 -9.89
C PRO A 38 -15.49 25.58 -10.02
N ARG A 39 -14.85 26.55 -10.68
CA ARG A 39 -13.39 26.65 -10.76
C ARG A 39 -12.82 26.45 -9.34
N PRO A 40 -11.77 25.65 -9.15
CA PRO A 40 -11.06 25.65 -7.89
C PRO A 40 -10.64 27.10 -7.64
N LEU A 41 -11.17 27.71 -6.58
CA LEU A 41 -10.58 28.92 -6.03
C LEU A 41 -9.13 28.54 -5.79
N HIS A 42 -8.21 29.20 -6.49
CA HIS A 42 -6.81 29.19 -6.11
C HIS A 42 -6.79 29.59 -4.64
N GLN A 43 -6.55 28.60 -3.77
CA GLN A 43 -6.13 28.89 -2.42
C GLN A 43 -4.89 29.79 -2.60
N PRO A 44 -4.87 31.00 -2.02
CA PRO A 44 -3.65 31.81 -2.03
C PRO A 44 -2.53 30.90 -1.50
N PRO A 45 -1.30 31.00 -2.01
CA PRO A 45 -0.19 30.26 -1.42
C PRO A 45 -0.21 30.62 0.05
N GLU A 46 -0.49 29.62 0.89
CA GLU A 46 -0.42 29.80 2.33
C GLU A 46 0.93 30.42 2.58
N THR A 47 0.85 31.58 3.23
CA THR A 47 1.94 32.37 3.75
C THR A 47 3.19 31.54 3.89
N LEU A 48 4.29 31.99 3.29
CA LEU A 48 5.65 31.57 3.58
C LEU A 48 5.78 31.27 5.08
N GLU A 49 5.53 30.01 5.47
CA GLU A 49 5.70 29.56 6.84
C GLU A 49 7.20 29.47 7.01
N ARG A 50 7.77 30.62 7.37
CA ARG A 50 9.10 30.72 7.95
C ARG A 50 9.16 29.58 8.98
N PRO A 51 10.05 28.58 8.84
CA PRO A 51 10.19 27.60 9.89
C PRO A 51 10.59 28.38 11.14
N THR A 52 9.68 28.44 12.10
CA THR A 52 9.96 28.98 13.42
C THR A 52 11.13 28.17 14.00
N PRO A 53 12.15 28.82 14.57
CA PRO A 53 13.26 28.10 15.15
C PRO A 53 12.76 27.35 16.39
N MET A 54 12.79 26.02 16.26
CA MET A 54 12.80 25.03 17.33
C MET A 54 11.54 24.96 18.19
N ASP A 55 10.44 24.48 17.59
CA ASP A 55 9.50 23.69 18.38
C ASP A 55 10.24 22.41 18.85
N PRO A 56 10.26 22.08 20.14
CA PRO A 56 10.87 20.84 20.63
C PRO A 56 10.09 19.68 20.02
N GLN A 57 10.64 19.15 18.92
CA GLN A 57 10.17 18.00 18.15
C GLN A 57 9.48 17.01 19.09
N GLN A 58 8.14 17.02 19.08
CA GLN A 58 7.35 16.09 19.87
C GLN A 58 7.87 14.68 19.58
N PRO A 59 8.16 13.86 20.61
CA PRO A 59 8.74 12.55 20.39
C PRO A 59 7.79 11.72 19.51
N GLU A 60 8.20 11.44 18.27
CA GLU A 60 7.44 10.60 17.36
C GLU A 60 7.10 9.28 18.07
N PRO A 61 5.85 8.80 17.96
CA PRO A 61 5.44 7.56 18.61
C PRO A 61 6.30 6.40 18.11
N VAL A 62 7.04 5.78 19.03
CA VAL A 62 7.94 4.66 18.73
C VAL A 62 7.12 3.39 18.52
N SER A 63 7.23 2.79 17.33
CA SER A 63 6.64 1.48 17.08
C SER A 63 7.61 0.35 17.40
N TYR A 64 7.07 -0.70 18.01
CA TYR A 64 7.79 -1.90 18.42
C TYR A 64 7.36 -3.11 17.59
N LEU A 65 8.23 -4.09 17.44
CA LEU A 65 8.01 -5.34 16.71
C LEU A 65 8.09 -6.52 17.67
N CYS A 66 7.10 -7.39 17.64
CA CYS A 66 7.06 -8.64 18.40
C CYS A 66 8.17 -9.61 17.99
N GLY A 67 8.81 -10.28 18.95
CA GLY A 67 9.89 -11.24 18.66
C GLY A 67 9.44 -12.50 17.92
N ASP A 68 8.27 -13.04 18.24
CA ASP A 68 7.78 -14.28 17.62
C ASP A 68 6.86 -14.03 16.43
N CYS A 69 5.96 -13.06 16.57
CA CYS A 69 4.89 -12.81 15.61
C CYS A 69 5.23 -11.72 14.58
N GLY A 70 6.29 -10.93 14.83
CA GLY A 70 6.67 -9.82 13.94
C GLY A 70 5.65 -8.68 13.87
N ALA A 71 4.54 -8.77 14.60
CA ALA A 71 3.47 -7.79 14.62
C ALA A 71 3.95 -6.45 15.20
N GLU A 72 3.43 -5.36 14.63
CA GLU A 72 3.76 -4.01 15.06
C GLU A 72 2.86 -3.60 16.24
N ASN A 73 3.49 -3.21 17.35
CA ASN A 73 2.82 -2.81 18.57
C ASN A 73 3.15 -1.36 18.91
N THR A 74 2.13 -0.56 19.21
CA THR A 74 2.26 0.82 19.67
C THR A 74 2.01 0.87 21.17
N LEU A 75 3.10 0.99 21.93
CA LEU A 75 3.08 1.07 23.40
C LEU A 75 3.38 2.51 23.83
N LYS A 76 2.62 3.01 24.80
CA LYS A 76 2.89 4.30 25.45
C LYS A 76 3.82 4.10 26.65
N PRO A 77 4.57 5.13 27.06
CA PRO A 77 5.31 5.07 28.31
C PRO A 77 4.36 4.80 29.48
N GLY A 78 4.64 3.73 30.24
CA GLY A 78 3.81 3.28 31.36
C GLY A 78 2.92 2.05 31.07
N ASP A 79 2.77 1.66 29.80
CA ASP A 79 2.04 0.43 29.46
C ASP A 79 2.85 -0.84 29.79
N VAL A 80 2.16 -1.93 30.14
CA VAL A 80 2.78 -3.25 30.31
C VAL A 80 3.30 -3.74 28.95
N ILE A 81 4.57 -4.18 28.93
CA ILE A 81 5.24 -4.68 27.73
C ILE A 81 4.68 -6.05 27.36
N GLN A 82 3.70 -6.06 26.46
CA GLN A 82 3.06 -7.28 25.97
C GLN A 82 2.58 -7.08 24.52
N CYS A 83 2.78 -8.10 23.69
CA CYS A 83 2.19 -8.15 22.35
C CYS A 83 0.69 -8.45 22.42
N ARG A 84 -0.12 -7.70 21.66
CA ARG A 84 -1.59 -7.82 21.63
C ARG A 84 -2.10 -9.09 20.94
N GLU A 85 -1.29 -9.70 20.08
CA GLU A 85 -1.71 -10.85 19.27
C GLU A 85 -1.32 -12.19 19.90
N CYS A 86 -0.10 -12.31 20.42
CA CYS A 86 0.43 -13.57 20.96
C CYS A 86 0.66 -13.56 22.48
N GLY A 87 0.59 -12.41 23.15
CA GLY A 87 0.88 -12.29 24.58
C GLY A 87 2.37 -12.39 24.95
N TYR A 88 3.27 -12.47 23.97
CA TYR A 88 4.71 -12.48 24.23
C TYR A 88 5.20 -11.13 24.76
N ARG A 89 6.25 -11.15 25.58
CA ARG A 89 6.73 -9.97 26.34
C ARG A 89 8.02 -9.36 25.79
N ILE A 90 8.62 -9.97 24.77
CA ILE A 90 9.83 -9.44 24.13
C ILE A 90 9.43 -8.71 22.85
N LEU A 91 9.78 -7.43 22.80
CA LEU A 91 9.49 -6.49 21.73
C LEU A 91 10.77 -5.76 21.34
N TYR A 92 11.07 -5.72 20.05
CA TYR A 92 12.18 -4.97 19.47
C TYR A 92 11.73 -3.59 19.02
N LYS A 93 12.62 -2.59 19.01
CA LYS A 93 12.30 -1.29 18.41
C LYS A 93 12.35 -1.38 16.88
N LYS A 94 11.38 -0.80 16.18
CA LYS A 94 11.41 -0.78 14.71
C LYS A 94 12.58 0.07 14.17
N ARG A 95 13.19 -0.36 13.06
CA ARG A 95 14.24 0.40 12.37
C ARG A 95 13.69 1.75 11.92
N THR A 96 14.50 2.80 12.06
CA THR A 96 14.18 4.13 11.52
C THR A 96 14.20 4.11 9.99
N ARG A 97 13.30 4.87 9.36
CA ARG A 97 13.33 5.09 7.89
C ARG A 97 14.38 6.10 7.46
N ARG A 98 14.97 6.80 8.42
CA ARG A 98 16.02 7.81 8.19
C ARG A 98 17.29 7.10 7.75
N ILE A 99 17.90 7.56 6.65
CA ILE A 99 19.16 7.04 6.13
C ILE A 99 20.27 7.39 7.12
N VAL A 100 21.08 6.41 7.50
CA VAL A 100 22.25 6.61 8.36
C VAL A 100 23.49 6.26 7.54
N GLN A 101 24.44 7.18 7.46
CA GLN A 101 25.71 7.00 6.75
C GLN A 101 26.76 6.48 7.75
N TYR A 102 27.45 5.41 7.36
CA TYR A 102 28.55 4.83 8.13
C TYR A 102 29.80 4.78 7.25
N GLU A 103 30.97 4.95 7.86
CA GLU A 103 32.28 4.77 7.22
C GLU A 103 32.88 3.41 7.63
N ALA A 104 33.56 2.74 6.68
CA ALA A 104 34.28 1.50 6.97
C ALA A 104 35.62 1.85 7.62
N ARG A 105 35.80 1.42 8.87
CA ARG A 105 37.06 1.51 9.63
C ARG A 105 37.53 0.12 10.02
#